data_AF-A0AAU5N8J8-F1
#
_entry.id   AF-A0AAU5N8J8-F1
#
_cell.length_a   1.000
_cell.length_b   1.000
_cell.length_c   1.000
_cell.angle_alpha   90.00
_cell.angle_beta   90.00
_cell.angle_gamma   90.00
#
_symmetry.space_group_name_H-M   'P 1'
#
loop_
_entity.id
_entity.type
_entity.pdbx_description
1 polymer ?
#
loop_
_entity_poly.entity_id
_entity_poly.type
_entity_poly.pdbx_seq_one_letter_code
_entity_poly.pdbx_strand_id
1 'polypeptide(L)'
;MDAGLAAVLGATVGALGTGATGLAAALLSRSTARHQVMAESMRALRDSRRATYLAFAETQERYLDLLSTTLIPLRRVERFPDHSEEWIEKAHKRWNQALRYRQNEVQKIQVVLSLDATRPVADAALEVRKRFTLLSGATRHAIEALKGQALDGGPITPALPGYVELLTENGLDPETPDLGALQDHAQDAYKAFLRTAADAVGENGLLLSD
;
A
#
# COMPACT_ATOMS: atom_id res chain seq x y z
N MET A 1 81.12 21.12 0.91
CA MET A 1 79.83 20.96 1.62
C MET A 1 78.79 21.72 0.81
N ASP A 2 77.86 21.01 0.16
CA ASP A 2 76.72 21.67 -0.51
C ASP A 2 75.44 20.81 -0.35
N ALA A 3 75.21 20.36 0.89
CA ALA A 3 74.02 19.61 1.28
C ALA A 3 72.81 20.52 1.58
N GLY A 4 73.02 21.84 1.68
CA GLY A 4 71.97 22.81 2.03
C GLY A 4 71.01 23.15 0.90
N LEU A 5 71.44 23.08 -0.35
CA LEU A 5 70.62 23.43 -1.52
C LEU A 5 69.70 22.30 -1.99
N ALA A 6 70.06 21.04 -1.74
CA ALA A 6 69.23 19.88 -2.07
C ALA A 6 68.03 19.71 -1.10
N ALA A 7 68.19 20.10 0.18
CA ALA A 7 67.13 19.99 1.18
C ALA A 7 65.98 20.99 0.96
N VAL A 8 66.29 22.19 0.47
CA VAL A 8 65.28 23.25 0.27
C VAL A 8 64.40 22.96 -0.95
N LEU A 9 64.93 22.32 -1.99
CA LEU A 9 64.16 21.88 -3.16
C LEU A 9 63.33 20.62 -2.89
N GLY A 10 63.78 19.72 -2.01
CA GLY A 10 62.98 18.57 -1.56
C GLY A 10 61.80 18.95 -0.66
N ALA A 11 61.99 19.95 0.21
CA ALA A 11 60.95 20.41 1.13
C ALA A 11 59.84 21.24 0.44
N THR A 12 60.16 21.99 -0.62
CA THR A 12 59.15 22.78 -1.35
C THR A 12 58.31 21.93 -2.29
N VAL A 13 58.86 20.87 -2.90
CA VAL A 13 58.06 19.91 -3.69
C VAL A 13 57.22 19.00 -2.78
N GLY A 14 57.72 18.64 -1.59
CA GLY A 14 56.97 17.86 -0.60
C GLY A 14 55.76 18.60 0.00
N ALA A 15 55.89 19.89 0.28
CA ALA A 15 54.82 20.70 0.88
C ALA A 15 53.72 21.11 -0.12
N LEU A 16 54.08 21.37 -1.38
CA LEU A 16 53.12 21.69 -2.43
C LEU A 16 52.34 20.45 -2.89
N GLY A 17 52.98 19.27 -2.87
CA GLY A 17 52.33 17.98 -3.11
C GLY A 17 51.31 17.60 -2.04
N THR A 18 51.56 17.88 -0.76
CA THR A 18 50.65 17.57 0.37
C THR A 18 49.51 18.57 0.54
N GLY A 19 49.73 19.86 0.24
CA GLY A 19 48.67 20.88 0.30
C GLY A 19 47.60 20.70 -0.78
N ALA A 20 48.01 20.38 -2.02
CA ALA A 20 47.09 20.13 -3.12
C ALA A 20 46.33 18.79 -2.97
N THR A 21 46.99 17.73 -2.48
CA THR A 21 46.33 16.46 -2.18
C THR A 21 45.41 16.53 -0.96
N GLY A 22 45.75 17.31 0.08
CA GLY A 22 44.88 17.52 1.25
C GLY A 22 43.59 18.28 0.93
N LEU A 23 43.65 19.32 0.08
CA LEU A 23 42.47 20.03 -0.40
C LEU A 23 41.63 19.19 -1.37
N ALA A 24 42.27 18.44 -2.28
CA ALA A 24 41.57 17.50 -3.16
C ALA A 24 40.91 16.38 -2.35
N ALA A 25 41.59 15.82 -1.34
CA ALA A 25 41.04 14.81 -0.45
C ALA A 25 39.92 15.35 0.44
N ALA A 26 39.99 16.61 0.90
CA ALA A 26 38.91 17.24 1.67
C ALA A 26 37.67 17.54 0.80
N LEU A 27 37.87 17.98 -0.46
CA LEU A 27 36.78 18.18 -1.42
C LEU A 27 36.16 16.86 -1.86
N LEU A 28 36.99 15.85 -2.14
CA LEU A 28 36.55 14.49 -2.45
C LEU A 28 35.84 13.87 -1.25
N SER A 29 36.38 13.99 -0.03
CA SER A 29 35.75 13.51 1.22
C SER A 29 34.41 14.18 1.49
N ARG A 30 34.29 15.48 1.21
CA ARG A 30 33.02 16.21 1.33
C ARG A 30 32.02 15.80 0.24
N SER A 31 32.49 15.45 -0.96
CA SER A 31 31.65 14.93 -2.04
C SER A 31 31.20 13.48 -1.78
N THR A 32 32.10 12.61 -1.33
CA THR A 32 31.82 11.21 -1.02
C THR A 32 30.95 11.10 0.23
N ALA A 33 31.13 11.95 1.24
CA ALA A 33 30.22 12.02 2.39
C ALA A 33 28.81 12.46 1.97
N ARG A 34 28.67 13.41 1.02
CA ARG A 34 27.35 13.77 0.48
C ARG A 34 26.73 12.64 -0.32
N HIS A 35 27.50 11.97 -1.17
CA HIS A 35 27.01 10.82 -1.93
C HIS A 35 26.65 9.64 -1.02
N GLN A 36 27.40 9.42 0.06
CA GLN A 36 27.10 8.39 1.05
C GLN A 36 25.83 8.73 1.83
N VAL A 37 25.67 9.97 2.32
CA VAL A 37 24.43 10.41 2.99
C VAL A 37 23.22 10.35 2.04
N MET A 38 23.40 10.70 0.76
CA MET A 38 22.35 10.53 -0.25
C MET A 38 22.03 9.07 -0.51
N ALA A 39 23.02 8.19 -0.60
CA ALA A 39 22.81 6.75 -0.78
C ALA A 39 22.10 6.12 0.43
N GLU A 40 22.49 6.50 1.65
CA GLU A 40 21.88 6.04 2.90
C GLU A 40 20.44 6.56 3.06
N SER A 41 20.17 7.82 2.74
CA SER A 41 18.81 8.36 2.76
C SER A 41 17.92 7.71 1.70
N MET A 42 18.43 7.47 0.49
CA MET A 42 17.71 6.72 -0.55
C MET A 42 17.49 5.25 -0.18
N ARG A 43 18.39 4.65 0.60
CA ARG A 43 18.20 3.30 1.16
C ARG A 43 17.11 3.30 2.24
N ALA A 44 17.18 4.22 3.20
CA ALA A 44 16.18 4.37 4.25
C ALA A 44 14.78 4.64 3.69
N LEU A 45 14.66 5.47 2.64
CA LEU A 45 13.39 5.71 1.95
C LEU A 45 12.85 4.44 1.27
N ARG A 46 13.71 3.63 0.65
CA ARG A 46 13.29 2.35 0.05
C ARG A 46 12.84 1.35 1.10
N ASP A 47 13.57 1.22 2.20
CA ASP A 47 13.22 0.31 3.30
C ASP A 47 11.92 0.75 3.99
N SER A 48 11.71 2.07 4.16
CA SER A 48 10.45 2.65 4.65
C SER A 48 9.28 2.31 3.73
N ARG A 49 9.43 2.57 2.42
CA ARG A 49 8.39 2.26 1.41
C ARG A 49 8.06 0.77 1.39
N ARG A 50 9.06 -0.10 1.43
CA ARG A 50 8.87 -1.54 1.48
C ARG A 50 8.05 -1.94 2.71
N ALA A 51 8.37 -1.41 3.89
CA ALA A 51 7.61 -1.68 5.11
C ALA A 51 6.15 -1.21 4.99
N THR A 52 5.93 0.01 4.46
CA THR A 52 4.59 0.56 4.25
C THR A 52 3.78 -0.27 3.25
N TYR A 53 4.38 -0.74 2.15
CA TYR A 53 3.68 -1.53 1.13
C TYR A 53 3.31 -2.92 1.66
N LEU A 54 4.20 -3.56 2.44
CA LEU A 54 3.92 -4.83 3.10
C LEU A 54 2.81 -4.70 4.13
N ALA A 55 2.87 -3.68 5.00
CA ALA A 55 1.84 -3.45 6.00
C ALA A 55 0.47 -3.17 5.36
N PHE A 56 0.44 -2.45 4.23
CA PHE A 56 -0.78 -2.28 3.46
C PHE A 56 -1.27 -3.61 2.89
N ALA A 57 -0.41 -4.41 2.27
CA ALA A 57 -0.75 -5.70 1.71
C ALA A 57 -1.40 -6.63 2.76
N GLU A 58 -0.74 -6.81 3.91
CA GLU A 58 -1.22 -7.64 5.02
C GLU A 58 -2.58 -7.17 5.54
N THR A 59 -2.75 -5.86 5.65
CA THR A 59 -4.01 -5.27 6.11
C THR A 59 -5.14 -5.52 5.10
N GLN A 60 -4.89 -5.39 3.80
CA GLN A 60 -5.90 -5.66 2.77
C GLN A 60 -6.20 -7.15 2.65
N GLU A 61 -5.21 -8.03 2.74
CA GLU A 61 -5.42 -9.47 2.76
C GLU A 61 -6.35 -9.90 3.88
N ARG A 62 -6.08 -9.42 5.10
CA ARG A 62 -6.94 -9.70 6.25
C ARG A 62 -8.34 -9.13 6.08
N TYR A 63 -8.47 -7.94 5.50
CA TYR A 63 -9.79 -7.37 5.24
C TYR A 63 -10.57 -8.17 4.19
N LEU A 64 -9.90 -8.64 3.13
CA LEU A 64 -10.49 -9.50 2.11
C LEU A 64 -10.96 -10.83 2.71
N ASP A 65 -10.19 -11.43 3.61
CA ASP A 65 -10.58 -12.65 4.32
C ASP A 65 -11.83 -12.42 5.18
N LEU A 66 -11.90 -11.31 5.93
CA LEU A 66 -13.09 -10.95 6.71
C LEU A 66 -14.34 -10.75 5.84
N LEU A 67 -14.20 -10.11 4.68
CA LEU A 67 -15.30 -9.97 3.73
C LEU A 67 -15.70 -11.34 3.13
N SER A 68 -14.72 -12.12 2.69
CA SER A 68 -14.93 -13.46 2.10
C SER A 68 -15.64 -14.41 3.06
N THR A 69 -15.25 -14.42 4.33
CA THR A 69 -15.88 -15.23 5.37
C THR A 69 -17.30 -14.75 5.72
N THR A 70 -17.62 -13.48 5.47
CA THR A 70 -18.98 -12.93 5.60
C THR A 70 -19.91 -13.43 4.48
N LEU A 71 -19.39 -13.74 3.30
CA LEU A 71 -20.18 -14.28 2.19
C LEU A 71 -20.61 -15.74 2.41
N ILE A 72 -19.89 -16.50 3.23
CA ILE A 72 -20.18 -17.94 3.44
C ILE A 72 -21.59 -18.15 4.03
N PRO A 73 -22.00 -17.49 5.13
CA PRO A 73 -23.37 -17.62 5.65
C PRO A 73 -24.42 -17.09 4.67
N LEU A 74 -24.14 -16.02 3.92
CA LEU A 74 -25.08 -15.48 2.92
C LEU A 74 -25.43 -16.52 1.86
N ARG A 75 -24.43 -17.20 1.29
CA ARG A 75 -24.63 -18.31 0.35
C ARG A 75 -25.38 -19.51 0.95
N ARG A 76 -25.44 -19.62 2.28
CA ARG A 76 -26.18 -20.70 2.98
C ARG A 76 -27.65 -20.36 3.20
N VAL A 77 -28.02 -19.08 3.25
CA VAL A 77 -29.42 -18.65 3.40
C VAL A 77 -30.28 -19.19 2.26
N GLU A 78 -29.79 -19.10 1.02
CA GLU A 78 -30.46 -19.62 -0.17
C GLU A 78 -30.58 -21.16 -0.17
N ARG A 79 -29.60 -21.85 0.39
CA ARG A 79 -29.54 -23.32 0.40
C ARG A 79 -30.32 -23.96 1.55
N PHE A 80 -30.49 -23.25 2.66
CA PHE A 80 -31.08 -23.76 3.90
C PHE A 80 -32.05 -22.72 4.51
N PRO A 81 -33.23 -22.53 3.91
CA PRO A 81 -34.18 -21.49 4.32
C PRO A 81 -34.69 -21.67 5.76
N ASP A 82 -34.80 -22.91 6.25
CA ASP A 82 -35.27 -23.25 7.60
C ASP A 82 -34.34 -22.71 8.71
N HIS A 83 -33.09 -22.39 8.37
CA HIS A 83 -32.09 -21.83 9.28
C HIS A 83 -31.65 -20.41 8.84
N SER A 84 -32.44 -19.76 7.98
CA SER A 84 -32.11 -18.46 7.40
C SER A 84 -31.77 -17.41 8.46
N GLU A 85 -32.56 -17.28 9.52
CA GLU A 85 -32.33 -16.31 10.59
C GLU A 85 -30.96 -16.49 11.28
N GLU A 86 -30.57 -17.74 11.55
CA GLU A 86 -29.26 -18.05 12.15
C GLU A 86 -28.11 -17.65 11.21
N TRP A 87 -28.24 -17.94 9.91
CA TRP A 87 -27.22 -17.61 8.92
C TRP A 87 -27.12 -16.10 8.68
N ILE A 88 -28.25 -15.40 8.65
CA ILE A 88 -28.31 -13.95 8.51
C ILE A 88 -27.63 -13.27 9.71
N GLU A 89 -27.90 -13.73 10.93
CA GLU A 89 -27.27 -13.16 12.12
C GLU A 89 -25.76 -13.47 12.19
N LYS A 90 -25.33 -14.65 11.73
CA LYS A 90 -23.90 -14.95 11.55
C LYS A 90 -23.24 -14.05 10.51
N ALA A 91 -23.88 -13.80 9.36
CA ALA A 91 -23.37 -12.87 8.35
C ALA A 91 -23.24 -11.46 8.94
N HIS A 92 -24.27 -10.97 9.62
CA HIS A 92 -24.28 -9.66 10.26
C HIS A 92 -23.16 -9.50 11.29
N LYS A 93 -22.94 -10.50 12.16
CA LYS A 93 -21.82 -10.48 13.13
C LYS A 93 -20.46 -10.41 12.45
N ARG A 94 -20.23 -11.20 11.41
CA ARG A 94 -18.96 -11.19 10.65
C ARG A 94 -18.76 -9.88 9.90
N TRP A 95 -19.82 -9.35 9.32
CA TRP A 95 -19.80 -8.05 8.66
C TRP A 95 -19.42 -6.93 9.64
N ASN A 96 -19.99 -6.91 10.85
CA ASN A 96 -19.61 -5.94 11.89
C ASN A 96 -18.12 -6.04 12.28
N GLN A 97 -17.56 -7.25 12.29
CA GLN A 97 -16.13 -7.45 12.51
C GLN A 97 -15.30 -6.87 11.35
N ALA A 98 -15.71 -7.12 10.10
CA ALA A 98 -15.07 -6.55 8.92
C ALA A 98 -15.15 -5.01 8.91
N LEU A 99 -16.30 -4.45 9.29
CA LEU A 99 -16.53 -3.00 9.39
C LEU A 99 -15.61 -2.35 10.42
N ARG A 100 -15.54 -2.92 11.63
CA ARG A 100 -14.63 -2.42 12.69
C ARG A 100 -13.18 -2.50 12.25
N TYR A 101 -12.77 -3.59 11.61
CA TYR A 101 -11.41 -3.74 11.10
C TYR A 101 -11.09 -2.69 10.02
N ARG A 102 -12.03 -2.40 9.12
CA ARG A 102 -11.90 -1.33 8.12
C ARG A 102 -11.65 0.03 8.78
N GLN A 103 -12.47 0.37 9.77
CA GLN A 103 -12.41 1.66 10.47
C GLN A 103 -11.12 1.81 11.27
N ASN A 104 -10.68 0.74 11.93
CA ASN A 104 -9.56 0.81 12.87
C ASN A 104 -8.19 0.62 12.21
N GLU A 105 -8.07 -0.25 11.20
CA GLU A 105 -6.77 -0.67 10.66
C GLU A 105 -6.60 -0.23 9.20
N VAL A 106 -7.56 -0.57 8.34
CA VAL A 106 -7.48 -0.28 6.89
C VAL A 106 -7.33 1.22 6.62
N GLN A 107 -8.07 2.06 7.34
CA GLN A 107 -8.00 3.51 7.16
C GLN A 107 -6.66 4.09 7.61
N LYS A 108 -6.10 3.61 8.71
CA LYS A 108 -4.79 4.08 9.20
C LYS A 108 -3.71 3.80 8.16
N ILE A 109 -3.65 2.56 7.67
CA ILE A 109 -2.61 2.19 6.72
C ILE A 109 -2.78 2.87 5.35
N GLN A 110 -4.01 3.19 4.94
CA GLN A 110 -4.27 3.98 3.73
C GLN A 110 -3.65 5.38 3.81
N VAL A 111 -3.75 6.05 4.96
CA VAL A 111 -3.15 7.37 5.17
C VAL A 111 -1.62 7.27 5.11
N VAL A 112 -1.02 6.29 5.78
CA VAL A 112 0.43 6.07 5.74
C VAL A 112 0.90 5.78 4.31
N LEU A 113 0.20 4.89 3.59
CA LEU A 113 0.53 4.56 2.21
C LEU A 113 0.48 5.79 1.30
N SER A 114 -0.51 6.67 1.45
CA SER A 114 -0.61 7.88 0.61
C SER A 114 0.57 8.84 0.74
N LEU A 115 1.30 8.80 1.86
CA LEU A 115 2.47 9.64 2.11
C LEU A 115 3.74 9.04 1.47
N ASP A 116 3.86 7.71 1.46
CA ASP A 116 5.08 7.01 1.04
C ASP A 116 5.04 6.45 -0.39
N ALA A 117 3.84 6.24 -0.94
CA ALA A 117 3.66 5.54 -2.20
C ALA A 117 4.21 6.31 -3.40
N THR A 118 4.85 5.56 -4.30
CA THR A 118 5.06 6.04 -5.67
C THR A 118 3.72 6.11 -6.38
N ARG A 119 3.62 6.93 -7.42
CA ARG A 119 2.36 7.11 -8.17
C ARG A 119 1.74 5.78 -8.65
N PRO A 120 2.48 4.85 -9.27
CA PRO A 120 1.90 3.56 -9.69
C PRO A 120 1.33 2.75 -8.52
N VAL A 121 2.02 2.74 -7.38
CA VAL A 121 1.57 2.02 -6.18
C VAL A 121 0.34 2.69 -5.56
N ALA A 122 0.29 4.02 -5.54
CA ALA A 122 -0.85 4.78 -5.07
C ALA A 122 -2.10 4.54 -5.94
N ASP A 123 -1.94 4.52 -7.26
CA ASP A 123 -3.03 4.25 -8.21
C ASP A 123 -3.55 2.81 -8.05
N ALA A 124 -2.66 1.83 -7.91
CA ALA A 124 -3.07 0.44 -7.65
C ALA A 124 -3.78 0.28 -6.30
N ALA A 125 -3.32 0.97 -5.25
CA ALA A 125 -3.97 0.95 -3.94
C ALA A 125 -5.34 1.63 -3.94
N LEU A 126 -5.51 2.69 -4.74
CA LEU A 126 -6.81 3.32 -4.96
C LEU A 126 -7.78 2.33 -5.61
N GLU A 127 -7.31 1.54 -6.57
CA GLU A 127 -8.14 0.51 -7.21
C GLU A 127 -8.55 -0.58 -6.21
N VAL A 128 -7.63 -1.07 -5.38
CA VAL A 128 -7.96 -1.98 -4.26
C VAL A 128 -9.05 -1.38 -3.37
N ARG A 129 -8.88 -0.12 -2.95
CA ARG A 129 -9.88 0.58 -2.13
C ARG A 129 -11.25 0.64 -2.80
N LYS A 130 -11.30 0.96 -4.10
CA LYS A 130 -12.57 1.00 -4.86
C LYS A 130 -13.25 -0.37 -4.84
N ARG A 131 -12.54 -1.43 -5.23
CA ARG A 131 -13.10 -2.80 -5.30
C ARG A 131 -13.58 -3.31 -3.95
N PHE A 132 -12.79 -3.09 -2.90
CA PHE A 132 -13.17 -3.51 -1.55
C PHE A 132 -14.36 -2.70 -1.01
N THR A 133 -14.46 -1.42 -1.37
CA THR A 133 -15.64 -0.59 -1.03
C THR A 133 -16.90 -1.13 -1.69
N LEU A 134 -16.82 -1.50 -2.98
CA LEU A 134 -17.95 -2.10 -3.69
C LEU A 134 -18.37 -3.42 -3.07
N LEU A 135 -17.42 -4.34 -2.84
CA LEU A 135 -17.70 -5.63 -2.19
C LEU A 135 -18.31 -5.44 -0.79
N SER A 136 -17.74 -4.57 0.04
CA SER A 136 -18.24 -4.30 1.38
C SER A 136 -19.63 -3.67 1.37
N GLY A 137 -19.91 -2.79 0.41
CA GLY A 137 -21.20 -2.14 0.22
C GLY A 137 -22.27 -3.14 -0.22
N ALA A 138 -21.97 -3.96 -1.22
CA ALA A 138 -22.86 -4.99 -1.71
C ALA A 138 -23.16 -6.05 -0.64
N THR A 139 -22.14 -6.46 0.11
CA THR A 139 -22.31 -7.39 1.24
C THR A 139 -23.24 -6.80 2.30
N ARG A 140 -23.09 -5.51 2.63
CA ARG A 140 -24.00 -4.82 3.56
C ARG A 140 -25.43 -4.84 3.04
N HIS A 141 -25.64 -4.43 1.79
CA HIS A 141 -26.96 -4.36 1.18
C HIS A 141 -27.65 -5.74 1.12
N ALA A 142 -26.90 -6.81 0.83
CA ALA A 142 -27.43 -8.17 0.88
C ALA A 142 -27.91 -8.55 2.29
N ILE A 143 -27.16 -8.20 3.34
CA ILE A 143 -27.59 -8.46 4.72
C ILE A 143 -28.80 -7.60 5.10
N GLU A 144 -28.82 -6.31 4.69
CA GLU A 144 -29.95 -5.41 4.92
C GLU A 144 -31.24 -5.95 4.29
N ALA A 145 -31.18 -6.40 3.03
CA ALA A 145 -32.30 -6.98 2.32
C ALA A 145 -32.83 -8.24 3.02
N LEU A 146 -31.94 -9.11 3.51
CA LEU A 146 -32.32 -10.31 4.24
C LEU A 146 -32.87 -10.03 5.66
N LYS A 147 -32.37 -8.99 6.35
CA LYS A 147 -32.87 -8.61 7.69
C LYS A 147 -34.11 -7.73 7.65
N GLY A 148 -34.37 -7.05 6.54
CA GLY A 148 -35.39 -5.98 6.47
C GLY A 148 -35.07 -4.77 7.35
N GLN A 149 -33.79 -4.57 7.73
CA GLN A 149 -33.35 -3.42 8.53
C GLN A 149 -32.11 -2.79 7.92
N ALA A 150 -31.98 -1.47 8.03
CA ALA A 150 -30.75 -0.77 7.68
C ALA A 150 -29.62 -1.12 8.66
N LEU A 151 -28.41 -1.32 8.13
CA LEU A 151 -27.21 -1.57 8.92
C LEU A 151 -26.34 -0.32 8.98
N ASP A 152 -25.64 -0.15 10.10
CA ASP A 152 -24.71 0.96 10.28
C ASP A 152 -23.50 0.81 9.33
N GLY A 153 -23.48 1.59 8.24
CA GLY A 153 -22.34 1.65 7.31
C GLY A 153 -21.05 2.22 7.94
N GLY A 154 -21.11 2.65 9.20
CA GLY A 154 -20.10 3.43 9.90
C GLY A 154 -20.22 4.93 9.59
N PRO A 155 -19.46 5.77 10.31
CA PRO A 155 -19.44 7.22 10.07
C PRO A 155 -18.92 7.62 8.69
N ILE A 156 -18.53 6.64 7.86
CA ILE A 156 -17.93 6.84 6.56
C ILE A 156 -18.83 6.12 5.55
N THR A 157 -19.93 6.81 5.23
CA THR A 157 -20.90 6.45 4.19
C THR A 157 -20.97 7.60 3.18
N PRO A 158 -20.66 7.39 1.90
CA PRO A 158 -19.52 6.66 1.35
C PRO A 158 -18.32 7.61 1.11
N ALA A 159 -17.12 7.05 0.90
CA ALA A 159 -15.97 7.84 0.44
C ALA A 159 -15.90 8.00 -1.11
N LEU A 160 -16.94 7.54 -1.82
CA LEU A 160 -17.13 7.74 -3.26
C LEU A 160 -18.62 8.06 -3.48
N PRO A 161 -18.98 9.31 -3.84
CA PRO A 161 -20.24 9.57 -4.54
C PRO A 161 -20.35 8.57 -5.71
N GLY A 162 -21.52 7.96 -5.91
CA GLY A 162 -21.75 7.05 -7.02
C GLY A 162 -21.45 5.57 -6.76
N TYR A 163 -21.81 4.98 -5.61
CA TYR A 163 -21.79 3.51 -5.46
C TYR A 163 -22.58 2.80 -6.58
N VAL A 164 -23.76 3.34 -6.92
CA VAL A 164 -24.58 2.87 -8.04
C VAL A 164 -23.88 3.08 -9.39
N GLU A 165 -23.27 4.26 -9.58
CA GLU A 165 -22.52 4.59 -10.80
C GLU A 165 -21.31 3.65 -10.97
N LEU A 166 -20.55 3.42 -9.91
CA LEU A 166 -19.41 2.50 -9.89
C LEU A 166 -19.81 1.05 -10.13
N LEU A 167 -20.94 0.58 -9.59
CA LEU A 167 -21.43 -0.77 -9.94
C LEU A 167 -21.77 -0.85 -11.43
N THR A 168 -22.49 0.17 -11.93
CA THR A 168 -22.90 0.25 -13.34
C THR A 168 -21.70 0.34 -14.29
N GLU A 169 -20.70 1.17 -13.97
CA GLU A 169 -19.44 1.30 -14.72
C GLU A 169 -18.65 0.00 -14.78
N ASN A 170 -18.87 -0.89 -13.81
CA ASN A 170 -18.24 -2.21 -13.74
C ASN A 170 -19.15 -3.33 -14.24
N GLY A 171 -20.26 -3.00 -14.92
CA GLY A 171 -21.19 -3.95 -15.52
C GLY A 171 -21.97 -4.78 -14.50
N LEU A 172 -22.07 -4.31 -13.26
CA LEU A 172 -22.78 -4.99 -12.18
C LEU A 172 -24.14 -4.36 -11.95
N ASP A 173 -25.15 -5.20 -11.73
CA ASP A 173 -26.49 -4.75 -11.37
C ASP A 173 -26.45 -4.07 -9.98
N PRO A 174 -26.85 -2.79 -9.88
CA PRO A 174 -26.92 -2.11 -8.59
C PRO A 174 -28.01 -2.64 -7.66
N GLU A 175 -29.05 -3.31 -8.17
CA GLU A 175 -30.13 -3.88 -7.35
C GLU A 175 -29.75 -5.25 -6.78
N THR A 176 -29.15 -6.11 -7.61
CA THR A 176 -28.69 -7.45 -7.21
C THR A 176 -27.23 -7.71 -7.58
N PRO A 177 -26.27 -7.01 -6.95
CA PRO A 177 -24.87 -7.13 -7.31
C PRO A 177 -24.33 -8.54 -7.03
N ASP A 178 -23.69 -9.14 -8.03
CA ASP A 178 -23.04 -10.45 -7.91
C ASP A 178 -21.85 -10.36 -6.93
N LEU A 179 -22.07 -10.88 -5.72
CA LEU A 179 -21.08 -10.90 -4.64
C LEU A 179 -19.87 -11.78 -4.97
N GLY A 180 -20.03 -12.79 -5.83
CA GLY A 180 -18.94 -13.63 -6.32
C GLY A 180 -18.03 -12.85 -7.26
N ALA A 181 -18.62 -12.22 -8.29
CA ALA A 181 -17.87 -11.39 -9.23
C ALA A 181 -17.16 -10.21 -8.53
N LEU A 182 -17.81 -9.58 -7.54
CA LEU A 182 -17.20 -8.53 -6.73
C LEU A 182 -16.02 -9.03 -5.88
N GLN A 183 -16.12 -10.25 -5.34
CA GLN A 183 -15.03 -10.88 -4.60
C GLN A 183 -13.82 -11.14 -5.51
N ASP A 184 -14.06 -11.67 -6.71
CA ASP A 184 -13.02 -11.95 -7.69
C ASP A 184 -12.33 -10.66 -8.15
N HIS A 185 -13.10 -9.62 -8.48
CA HIS A 185 -12.56 -8.30 -8.84
C HIS A 185 -11.73 -7.67 -7.72
N ALA A 186 -12.15 -7.82 -6.45
CA ALA A 186 -11.36 -7.36 -5.30
C ALA A 186 -10.05 -8.14 -5.16
N GLN A 187 -10.09 -9.45 -5.34
CA GLN A 187 -8.90 -10.29 -5.29
C GLN A 187 -7.92 -9.97 -6.42
N ASP A 188 -8.41 -9.68 -7.63
CA ASP A 188 -7.58 -9.33 -8.78
C ASP A 188 -6.94 -7.96 -8.61
N ALA A 189 -7.67 -6.96 -8.09
CA ALA A 189 -7.08 -5.67 -7.73
C ALA A 189 -6.00 -5.82 -6.65
N TYR A 190 -6.22 -6.68 -5.65
CA TYR A 190 -5.21 -6.98 -4.63
C TYR A 190 -3.94 -7.60 -5.24
N LYS A 191 -4.09 -8.59 -6.12
CA LYS A 191 -2.94 -9.21 -6.83
C LYS A 191 -2.22 -8.19 -7.72
N ALA A 192 -2.94 -7.29 -8.38
CA ALA A 192 -2.35 -6.23 -9.19
C ALA A 192 -1.53 -5.27 -8.31
N PHE A 193 -2.05 -4.87 -7.16
CA PHE A 193 -1.30 -4.08 -6.18
C PHE A 193 -0.02 -4.79 -5.72
N LEU A 194 -0.07 -6.09 -5.40
CA LEU A 194 1.11 -6.84 -4.99
C LEU A 194 2.21 -6.84 -6.06
N ARG A 195 1.83 -6.99 -7.34
CA ARG A 195 2.77 -6.92 -8.47
C ARG A 195 3.39 -5.52 -8.56
N THR A 196 2.56 -4.47 -8.60
CA THR A 196 3.03 -3.08 -8.67
C THR A 196 3.92 -2.70 -7.49
N ALA A 197 3.59 -3.17 -6.28
CA ALA A 197 4.40 -2.92 -5.09
C ALA A 197 5.74 -3.66 -5.15
N ALA A 198 5.75 -4.91 -5.63
CA ALA A 198 6.98 -5.67 -5.84
C ALA A 198 7.87 -5.01 -6.89
N ASP A 199 7.30 -4.58 -8.00
CA ASP A 199 8.00 -3.85 -9.06
C ASP A 199 8.57 -2.54 -8.52
N ALA A 200 7.80 -1.75 -7.77
CA ALA A 200 8.29 -0.48 -7.20
C ALA A 200 9.44 -0.65 -6.19
N VAL A 201 9.47 -1.78 -5.47
CA VAL A 201 10.55 -2.12 -4.52
C VAL A 201 11.76 -2.73 -5.26
N GLY A 202 11.55 -3.38 -6.42
CA GLY A 202 12.59 -4.01 -7.25
C GLY A 202 13.19 -3.12 -8.36
N GLU A 203 12.46 -2.14 -8.90
CA GLU A 203 12.84 -1.39 -10.11
C GLU A 203 13.58 -0.07 -9.85
N ASN A 204 13.52 0.52 -8.64
CA ASN A 204 14.28 1.73 -8.34
C ASN A 204 15.80 1.48 -8.13
N GLY A 205 16.31 0.37 -8.63
CA GLY A 205 17.72 -0.02 -8.62
C GLY A 205 18.51 0.37 -9.89
N LEU A 206 17.90 1.04 -10.88
CA LEU A 206 18.53 1.31 -12.18
C LEU A 206 18.42 2.78 -12.64
N LEU A 207 18.78 3.72 -11.77
CA LEU A 207 19.29 5.02 -12.20
C LEU A 207 20.63 5.29 -11.50
N LEU A 208 21.60 4.43 -11.78
CA LEU A 208 22.98 4.87 -11.91
C LEU A 208 23.07 5.52 -13.29
N SER A 209 22.90 6.84 -13.34
CA SER A 209 23.35 7.63 -14.49
C SER A 209 24.77 8.09 -14.20
N ASP A 210 25.69 7.54 -15.01
CA ASP A 210 27.06 7.94 -15.38
C ASP A 210 27.74 9.09 -14.60
#